data_AF-A0A969R1I0-F1
#
_entry.id   AF-A0A969R1I0-F1
#
_cell.length_a   1.000
_cell.length_b   1.000
_cell.length_c   1.000
_cell.angle_alpha   90.00
_cell.angle_beta   90.00
_cell.angle_gamma   90.00
#
_symmetry.space_group_name_H-M   'P 1'
#
loop_
_entity.id
_entity.type
_entity.pdbx_description
1 polymer ?
#
loop_
_entity_poly.entity_id
_entity_poly.type
_entity_poly.pdbx_seq_one_letter_code
_entity_poly.pdbx_strand_id
1 'polypeptide(L)'
;MNYHQLSQEIFNLIESNFSKSDRNTFLSQLDAYEIICVKKDTSYEQQLPKNLSINKLPQANEAVNYIIIGKNYNPFLKKTALEFHGSNNVFFAANKSKIGVGDIRFYDSEGMVILNENSRHKNWFTVWMHSPRSCVYWGKDSTSSGVTCITNDSKGIFVDDDCMVAANTWIRCSDMHDIFDLDSREVINNAADVLIGSHVWIAQQSLILKGANIKSGSIIGARSLVTGEIPCFSLATGSPAKVIKQNVSWHRTKEESERQDELARLNKLLPIQCF
;
A
#
# COMPACT_ATOMS: atom_id res chain seq x y z
N MET A 1 -8.09 9.30 7.28
CA MET A 1 -6.96 10.16 6.80
C MET A 1 -7.09 10.24 5.28
N ASN A 2 -6.98 11.41 4.64
CA ASN A 2 -7.05 11.49 3.17
C ASN A 2 -5.69 11.04 2.58
N TYR A 3 -5.54 9.76 2.30
CA TYR A 3 -4.27 9.19 1.84
C TYR A 3 -3.79 9.75 0.49
N HIS A 4 -4.72 10.21 -0.36
CA HIS A 4 -4.37 10.92 -1.59
C HIS A 4 -3.71 12.26 -1.28
N GLN A 5 -4.30 13.03 -0.35
CA GLN A 5 -3.72 14.27 0.13
C GLN A 5 -2.37 14.04 0.83
N LEU A 6 -2.22 13.00 1.65
CA LEU A 6 -0.92 12.67 2.27
C LEU A 6 0.14 12.30 1.22
N SER A 7 -0.21 11.54 0.19
CA SER A 7 0.71 11.23 -0.91
C SER A 7 1.07 12.49 -1.71
N GLN A 8 0.11 13.37 -1.99
CA GLN A 8 0.34 14.65 -2.65
C GLN A 8 1.15 15.61 -1.78
N GLU A 9 0.96 15.61 -0.47
CA GLU A 9 1.78 16.37 0.47
C GLU A 9 3.21 15.84 0.45
N ILE A 10 3.43 14.52 0.50
CA ILE A 10 4.78 13.95 0.38
C ILE A 10 5.40 14.24 -1.00
N PHE A 11 4.63 14.16 -2.10
CA PHE A 11 5.09 14.50 -3.45
C PHE A 11 5.44 15.98 -3.60
N ASN A 12 4.51 16.87 -3.27
CA ASN A 12 4.72 18.31 -3.30
C ASN A 12 5.90 18.69 -2.42
N LEU A 13 6.07 18.02 -1.29
CA LEU A 13 7.18 18.25 -0.38
C LEU A 13 8.50 17.69 -0.97
N ILE A 14 8.51 16.58 -1.71
CA ILE A 14 9.71 16.10 -2.43
C ILE A 14 10.05 17.00 -3.64
N GLU A 15 9.05 17.48 -4.39
CA GLU A 15 9.24 18.38 -5.54
C GLU A 15 9.63 19.81 -5.12
N SER A 16 9.03 20.36 -4.05
CA SER A 16 9.34 21.72 -3.57
C SER A 16 10.62 21.81 -2.72
N ASN A 17 11.10 20.71 -2.13
CA ASN A 17 12.26 20.69 -1.21
C ASN A 17 13.66 20.66 -1.87
N PHE A 18 13.77 21.14 -3.11
CA PHE A 18 15.05 21.60 -3.63
C PHE A 18 15.23 23.14 -3.57
N SER A 19 14.29 23.88 -2.95
CA SER A 19 14.51 25.26 -2.50
C SER A 19 14.50 25.37 -0.95
N LYS A 20 15.36 26.24 -0.40
CA LYS A 20 16.03 26.11 0.92
C LYS A 20 15.21 26.31 2.22
N SER A 21 13.94 26.75 2.23
CA SER A 21 13.33 27.31 3.46
C SER A 21 12.51 26.37 4.35
N ASP A 22 11.81 25.36 3.81
CA ASP A 22 10.95 24.45 4.61
C ASP A 22 11.69 23.22 5.18
N ARG A 23 13.00 23.20 4.95
CA ARG A 23 13.93 22.12 5.23
C ARG A 23 14.01 21.72 6.71
N ASN A 24 13.98 22.67 7.65
CA ASN A 24 14.35 22.38 9.05
C ASN A 24 13.24 21.67 9.86
N THR A 25 11.96 21.93 9.56
CA THR A 25 10.83 21.35 10.31
C THR A 25 10.57 19.88 9.93
N PHE A 26 10.76 19.52 8.67
CA PHE A 26 10.64 18.13 8.22
C PHE A 26 11.95 17.35 8.39
N LEU A 27 13.12 17.95 8.15
CA LEU A 27 14.40 17.26 8.41
C LEU A 27 14.58 16.90 9.89
N SER A 28 14.07 17.71 10.82
CA SER A 28 14.06 17.35 12.26
C SER A 28 13.15 16.15 12.59
N GLN A 29 12.19 15.80 11.72
CA GLN A 29 11.41 14.57 11.78
C GLN A 29 12.05 13.41 10.97
N LEU A 30 12.92 13.75 10.00
CA LEU A 30 13.68 12.81 9.19
C LEU A 30 15.06 12.43 9.76
N ASP A 31 15.47 12.97 10.91
CA ASP A 31 16.67 12.50 11.61
C ASP A 31 16.58 11.00 11.96
N ALA A 32 15.40 10.41 11.89
CA ALA A 32 15.15 8.98 12.04
C ALA A 32 15.24 8.18 10.73
N TYR A 33 15.55 8.80 9.59
CA TYR A 33 15.52 8.19 8.25
C TYR A 33 16.80 8.43 7.45
N GLU A 34 17.10 7.49 6.56
CA GLU A 34 18.12 7.55 5.52
C GLU A 34 17.41 7.78 4.18
N ILE A 35 17.94 8.69 3.37
CA ILE A 35 17.41 9.05 2.06
C ILE A 35 18.47 8.75 1.02
N ILE A 36 18.15 7.83 0.13
CA ILE A 36 19.03 7.40 -0.95
C ILE A 36 18.47 7.96 -2.26
N CYS A 37 19.29 8.76 -2.92
CA CYS A 37 18.98 9.33 -4.23
C CYS A 37 19.45 8.35 -5.31
N VAL A 38 18.52 7.86 -6.12
CA VAL A 38 18.76 6.88 -7.18
C VAL A 38 18.75 7.59 -8.52
N LYS A 39 19.93 7.73 -9.11
CA LYS A 39 20.11 8.31 -10.45
C LYS A 39 21.01 7.42 -11.29
N LYS A 40 20.85 7.52 -12.61
CA LYS A 40 21.82 6.97 -13.55
C LYS A 40 23.20 7.57 -13.29
N ASP A 41 24.25 6.76 -13.42
CA ASP A 41 25.65 7.17 -13.27
C ASP A 41 26.05 7.73 -11.89
N THR A 42 25.34 7.34 -10.83
CA THR A 42 25.70 7.68 -9.43
C THR A 42 26.01 6.44 -8.61
N SER A 43 26.92 6.55 -7.65
CA SER A 43 27.32 5.45 -6.76
C SER A 43 26.40 5.34 -5.53
N TYR A 44 25.13 5.01 -5.75
CA TYR A 44 24.15 4.82 -4.66
C TYR A 44 24.22 3.41 -4.05
N GLU A 45 24.83 2.44 -4.73
CA GLU A 45 24.81 1.02 -4.37
C GLU A 45 25.41 0.76 -2.99
N GLN A 46 26.40 1.56 -2.58
CA GLN A 46 27.03 1.46 -1.26
C GLN A 46 26.12 1.93 -0.12
N GLN A 47 25.10 2.73 -0.43
CA GLN A 47 24.10 3.23 0.52
C GLN A 47 22.92 2.26 0.67
N LEU A 48 22.74 1.34 -0.30
CA LEU A 48 21.63 0.39 -0.23
C LEU A 48 21.82 -0.60 0.92
N PRO A 49 20.75 -0.92 1.67
CA PRO A 49 20.84 -2.02 2.62
C PRO A 49 21.06 -3.34 1.88
N LYS A 50 21.84 -4.25 2.47
CA LYS A 50 22.37 -5.49 1.85
C LYS A 50 21.40 -6.35 1.02
N ASN A 51 20.12 -6.36 1.36
CA ASN A 51 19.11 -7.24 0.74
C ASN A 51 18.09 -6.44 -0.12
N LEU A 52 18.37 -5.17 -0.41
CA LEU A 52 17.68 -4.35 -1.40
C LEU A 52 18.54 -4.31 -2.66
N SER A 53 17.94 -4.58 -3.82
CA SER A 53 18.58 -4.35 -5.11
C SER A 53 17.74 -3.42 -5.97
N ILE A 54 18.41 -2.67 -6.83
CA ILE A 54 17.78 -1.96 -7.93
C ILE A 54 18.13 -2.73 -9.19
N ASN A 55 17.12 -3.29 -9.85
CA ASN A 55 17.31 -4.15 -11.02
C ASN A 55 17.13 -3.37 -12.34
N LYS A 56 16.52 -2.19 -12.28
CA LYS A 56 16.31 -1.31 -13.42
C LYS A 56 16.36 0.15 -12.98
N LEU A 57 17.10 0.95 -13.76
CA LEU A 57 17.15 2.41 -13.67
C LEU A 57 16.41 3.05 -14.84
N PRO A 58 15.92 4.29 -14.69
CA PRO A 58 15.30 5.03 -15.77
C PRO A 58 16.29 5.28 -16.91
N GLN A 59 15.78 5.38 -18.14
CA GLN A 59 16.63 5.60 -19.31
C GLN A 59 17.18 7.04 -19.38
N ALA A 60 16.35 8.01 -18.98
CA ALA A 60 16.67 9.43 -18.95
C ALA A 60 17.75 9.75 -17.91
N ASN A 61 18.71 10.60 -18.27
CA ASN A 61 19.89 10.88 -17.43
C ASN A 61 19.54 11.80 -16.24
N GLU A 62 18.56 12.67 -16.43
CA GLU A 62 18.05 13.61 -15.45
C GLU A 62 17.07 12.98 -14.45
N ALA A 63 16.60 11.76 -14.72
CA ALA A 63 15.63 11.09 -13.88
C ALA A 63 16.20 10.76 -12.49
N VAL A 64 15.40 11.04 -11.47
CA VAL A 64 15.76 10.86 -10.05
C VAL A 64 14.66 10.10 -9.35
N ASN A 65 15.01 9.06 -8.59
CA ASN A 65 14.08 8.37 -7.73
C ASN A 65 14.61 8.34 -6.30
N TYR A 66 13.73 8.10 -5.34
CA TYR A 66 14.05 8.20 -3.92
C TYR A 66 13.69 6.90 -3.20
N ILE A 67 14.64 6.43 -2.41
CA ILE A 67 14.43 5.39 -1.42
C ILE A 67 14.57 6.04 -0.06
N ILE A 68 13.51 5.97 0.75
CA ILE A 68 13.47 6.58 2.09
C ILE A 68 13.21 5.48 3.09
N ILE A 69 14.13 5.32 4.04
CA ILE A 69 14.24 4.15 4.89
C ILE A 69 14.48 4.59 6.34
N GLY A 70 13.82 3.99 7.32
CA GLY A 70 14.13 4.27 8.73
C GLY A 70 15.57 3.89 9.12
N LYS A 71 16.22 4.59 10.06
CA LYS A 71 17.59 4.24 10.51
C LYS A 71 17.65 2.95 11.32
N ASN A 72 16.56 2.59 12.01
CA ASN A 72 16.38 1.29 12.67
C ASN A 72 15.64 0.29 11.78
N TYR A 73 15.64 0.54 10.48
CA TYR A 73 15.13 -0.40 9.49
C TYR A 73 16.06 -1.61 9.49
N ASN A 74 15.51 -2.77 9.84
CA ASN A 74 16.14 -4.07 9.63
C ASN A 74 15.26 -4.88 8.66
N PRO A 75 15.33 -4.56 7.36
CA PRO A 75 14.14 -4.61 6.52
C PRO A 75 13.86 -5.82 5.64
N PHE A 76 14.83 -6.70 5.46
CA PHE A 76 14.72 -7.65 4.37
C PHE A 76 14.94 -9.01 4.95
N LEU A 77 13.83 -9.70 5.20
CA LEU A 77 13.86 -11.05 5.71
C LEU A 77 14.54 -11.98 4.70
N LYS A 78 14.49 -11.67 3.38
CA LYS A 78 15.24 -12.39 2.34
C LYS A 78 15.77 -11.50 1.20
N LYS A 79 14.93 -10.91 0.34
CA LYS A 79 15.33 -10.12 -0.87
C LYS A 79 14.24 -9.15 -1.32
N THR A 80 14.56 -7.90 -1.66
CA THR A 80 13.61 -6.98 -2.33
C THR A 80 14.26 -6.37 -3.55
N ALA A 81 13.58 -6.42 -4.69
CA ALA A 81 14.01 -5.80 -5.92
C ALA A 81 13.11 -4.59 -6.23
N LEU A 82 13.75 -3.47 -6.55
CA LEU A 82 13.11 -2.27 -7.07
C LEU A 82 13.46 -2.11 -8.55
N GLU A 83 12.49 -1.67 -9.34
CA GLU A 83 12.69 -1.20 -10.69
C GLU A 83 12.10 0.19 -10.85
N PHE A 84 12.91 1.12 -11.34
CA PHE A 84 12.48 2.46 -11.70
C PHE A 84 12.60 2.63 -13.22
N HIS A 85 11.47 2.85 -13.90
CA HIS A 85 11.45 3.13 -15.34
C HIS A 85 11.24 4.63 -15.62
N GLY A 86 10.55 5.34 -14.72
CA GLY A 86 10.34 6.79 -14.74
C GLY A 86 11.15 7.57 -13.69
N SER A 87 10.73 8.81 -13.45
CA SER A 87 11.36 9.74 -12.49
C SER A 87 10.43 10.08 -11.33
N ASN A 88 10.97 10.67 -10.29
CA ASN A 88 10.26 11.20 -9.12
C ASN A 88 9.45 10.12 -8.38
N ASN A 89 9.81 8.84 -8.52
CA ASN A 89 9.19 7.77 -7.75
C ASN A 89 9.80 7.68 -6.35
N VAL A 90 8.99 7.21 -5.41
CA VAL A 90 9.37 7.09 -4.00
C VAL A 90 9.01 5.72 -3.47
N PHE A 91 10.03 5.00 -3.01
CA PHE A 91 9.85 3.84 -2.15
C PHE A 91 10.16 4.26 -0.71
N PHE A 92 9.13 4.32 0.13
CA PHE A 92 9.22 4.69 1.54
C PHE A 92 8.96 3.47 2.42
N ALA A 93 9.87 3.20 3.36
CA ALA A 93 9.74 2.11 4.30
C ALA A 93 10.15 2.54 5.72
N ALA A 94 9.15 2.63 6.61
CA ALA A 94 9.32 3.09 7.97
C ALA A 94 10.02 2.08 8.87
N ASN A 95 10.38 2.52 10.08
CA ASN A 95 11.02 1.67 11.08
C ASN A 95 10.25 0.38 11.34
N LYS A 96 10.98 -0.74 11.45
CA LYS A 96 10.45 -2.09 11.68
C LYS A 96 9.52 -2.65 10.60
N SER A 97 9.29 -1.93 9.49
CA SER A 97 8.60 -2.53 8.34
C SER A 97 9.47 -3.63 7.71
N LYS A 98 8.85 -4.69 7.19
CA LYS A 98 9.54 -5.90 6.72
C LYS A 98 8.91 -6.46 5.46
N ILE A 99 9.75 -6.82 4.50
CA ILE A 99 9.36 -7.57 3.30
C ILE A 99 10.11 -8.91 3.27
N GLY A 100 9.38 -9.99 2.98
CA GLY A 100 9.93 -11.31 2.69
C GLY A 100 10.70 -11.32 1.37
N VAL A 101 9.94 -11.32 0.27
CA VAL A 101 10.42 -11.26 -1.11
C VAL A 101 9.67 -10.14 -1.84
N GLY A 102 10.32 -9.03 -2.13
CA GLY A 102 9.70 -7.88 -2.79
C GLY A 102 9.98 -7.84 -4.30
N ASP A 103 8.96 -7.57 -5.10
CA ASP A 103 9.07 -7.18 -6.52
C ASP A 103 8.24 -5.91 -6.73
N ILE A 104 8.91 -4.76 -6.71
CA ILE A 104 8.28 -3.45 -6.74
C ILE A 104 8.77 -2.70 -7.97
N ARG A 105 7.84 -2.35 -8.86
CA ARG A 105 8.15 -1.75 -10.15
C ARG A 105 7.33 -0.50 -10.38
N PHE A 106 8.05 0.59 -10.62
CA PHE A 106 7.50 1.86 -11.06
C PHE A 106 7.70 1.94 -12.57
N TYR A 107 6.66 1.60 -13.34
CA TYR A 107 6.72 1.68 -14.81
C TYR A 107 6.57 3.10 -15.35
N ASP A 108 6.17 4.04 -14.49
CA ASP A 108 5.99 5.46 -14.82
C ASP A 108 6.67 6.36 -13.77
N SER A 109 6.34 7.65 -13.77
CA SER A 109 6.90 8.68 -12.91
C SER A 109 5.96 9.06 -11.76
N GLU A 110 6.45 9.74 -10.74
CA GLU A 110 5.61 10.26 -9.64
C GLU A 110 4.78 9.15 -8.97
N GLY A 111 5.30 7.92 -8.86
CA GLY A 111 4.65 6.81 -8.17
C GLY A 111 5.16 6.65 -6.73
N MET A 112 4.27 6.22 -5.82
CA MET A 112 4.59 6.03 -4.42
C MET A 112 4.27 4.64 -3.89
N VAL A 113 5.21 4.04 -3.17
CA VAL A 113 4.96 2.89 -2.31
C VAL A 113 5.36 3.26 -0.89
N ILE A 114 4.41 3.17 0.04
CA ILE A 114 4.57 3.58 1.44
C ILE A 114 4.29 2.39 2.34
N LEU A 115 5.30 1.95 3.10
CA LEU A 115 5.19 0.92 4.12
C LEU A 115 5.40 1.54 5.49
N ASN A 116 4.33 1.67 6.28
CA ASN A 116 4.39 2.31 7.60
C ASN A 116 4.98 1.40 8.68
N GLU A 117 5.16 1.97 9.86
CA GLU A 117 5.84 1.33 10.99
C GLU A 117 5.28 -0.05 11.29
N ASN A 118 6.19 -1.01 11.47
CA ASN A 118 5.83 -2.39 11.83
C ASN A 118 4.88 -3.12 10.85
N SER A 119 4.70 -2.62 9.62
CA SER A 119 4.05 -3.37 8.55
C SER A 119 4.89 -4.58 8.15
N ARG A 120 4.28 -5.75 7.98
CA ARG A 120 5.01 -7.02 7.76
C ARG A 120 4.42 -7.84 6.63
N HIS A 121 5.16 -7.96 5.55
CA HIS A 121 4.76 -8.69 4.35
C HIS A 121 5.56 -9.98 4.23
N LYS A 122 4.98 -11.09 4.70
CA LYS A 122 5.56 -12.43 4.59
C LYS A 122 5.40 -12.95 3.16
N ASN A 123 6.31 -13.83 2.73
CA ASN A 123 6.37 -14.38 1.37
C ASN A 123 6.56 -13.28 0.31
N TRP A 124 5.85 -13.33 -0.82
CA TRP A 124 5.99 -12.32 -1.86
C TRP A 124 5.14 -11.07 -1.55
N PHE A 125 5.69 -9.92 -1.90
CA PHE A 125 5.04 -8.63 -1.90
C PHE A 125 5.30 -7.99 -3.25
N THR A 126 4.28 -7.99 -4.11
CA THR A 126 4.40 -7.49 -5.48
C THR A 126 3.62 -6.20 -5.62
N VAL A 127 4.28 -5.17 -6.17
CA VAL A 127 3.65 -3.90 -6.49
C VAL A 127 4.07 -3.50 -7.89
N TRP A 128 3.12 -3.40 -8.82
CA TRP A 128 3.35 -2.96 -10.19
C TRP A 128 2.51 -1.73 -10.48
N MET A 129 3.19 -0.62 -10.80
CA MET A 129 2.56 0.68 -10.96
C MET A 129 2.71 1.14 -12.40
N HIS A 130 1.60 1.17 -13.14
CA HIS A 130 1.57 1.38 -14.60
C HIS A 130 1.19 2.81 -15.03
N SER A 131 1.02 3.73 -14.07
CA SER A 131 0.62 5.10 -14.38
C SER A 131 1.19 6.07 -13.35
N PRO A 132 1.39 7.34 -13.74
CA PRO A 132 1.97 8.31 -12.83
C PRO A 132 1.01 8.67 -11.71
N ARG A 133 1.53 9.21 -10.60
CA ARG A 133 0.73 9.63 -9.43
C ARG A 133 -0.11 8.53 -8.78
N SER A 134 0.20 7.27 -9.08
CA SER A 134 -0.39 6.13 -8.38
C SER A 134 0.27 5.96 -7.01
N CYS A 135 -0.46 5.37 -6.06
CA CYS A 135 0.06 5.12 -4.72
C CYS A 135 -0.34 3.73 -4.22
N VAL A 136 0.59 3.02 -3.59
CA VAL A 136 0.29 1.85 -2.75
C VAL A 136 0.71 2.16 -1.32
N TYR A 137 -0.28 2.28 -0.45
CA TYR A 137 -0.11 2.61 0.96
C TYR A 137 -0.46 1.41 1.83
N TRP A 138 0.44 1.10 2.78
CA TRP A 138 0.21 0.14 3.86
C TRP A 138 0.40 0.81 5.20
N GLY A 139 -0.65 0.78 6.02
CA GLY A 139 -0.70 1.34 7.36
C GLY A 139 0.15 0.58 8.39
N LYS A 140 0.21 1.15 9.58
CA LYS A 140 0.96 0.63 10.73
C LYS A 140 0.42 -0.73 11.15
N ASP A 141 1.32 -1.60 11.57
CA ASP A 141 0.99 -2.95 12.08
C ASP A 141 0.26 -3.88 11.08
N SER A 142 0.02 -3.42 9.85
CA SER A 142 -0.64 -4.20 8.80
C SER A 142 0.26 -5.31 8.30
N THR A 143 -0.33 -6.48 8.06
CA THR A 143 0.42 -7.68 7.67
C THR A 143 -0.13 -8.27 6.37
N SER A 144 0.75 -8.79 5.52
CA SER A 144 0.34 -9.66 4.41
C SER A 144 1.15 -10.96 4.37
N SER A 145 0.65 -12.00 3.69
CA SER A 145 1.34 -13.30 3.53
C SER A 145 1.38 -13.79 2.07
N GLY A 146 1.68 -12.89 1.13
CA GLY A 146 1.60 -13.15 -0.31
C GLY A 146 0.51 -12.28 -0.94
N VAL A 147 0.88 -11.10 -1.44
CA VAL A 147 -0.05 -10.13 -2.03
C VAL A 147 0.51 -9.53 -3.30
N THR A 148 -0.38 -9.28 -4.26
CA THR A 148 -0.07 -8.58 -5.51
C THR A 148 -0.97 -7.35 -5.62
N CYS A 149 -0.35 -6.18 -5.62
CA CYS A 149 -1.00 -4.89 -5.82
C CYS A 149 -0.66 -4.36 -7.21
N ILE A 150 -1.67 -3.96 -7.98
CA ILE A 150 -1.46 -3.40 -9.32
C ILE A 150 -2.23 -2.10 -9.46
N THR A 151 -1.53 -1.02 -9.82
CA THR A 151 -2.12 0.30 -10.02
C THR A 151 -2.01 0.76 -11.47
N ASN A 152 -2.98 1.57 -11.90
CA ASN A 152 -3.02 2.24 -13.20
C ASN A 152 -3.90 3.50 -13.09
N ASP A 153 -3.93 4.31 -14.15
CA ASP A 153 -4.84 5.45 -14.34
C ASP A 153 -4.78 6.48 -13.19
N SER A 154 -3.58 6.67 -12.64
CA SER A 154 -3.32 7.53 -11.47
C SER A 154 -4.20 7.22 -10.26
N LYS A 155 -4.63 5.96 -10.11
CA LYS A 155 -5.38 5.47 -8.93
C LYS A 155 -4.48 4.69 -7.99
N GLY A 156 -4.89 4.62 -6.74
CA GLY A 156 -4.14 4.01 -5.66
C GLY A 156 -4.84 2.83 -4.98
N ILE A 157 -4.06 2.16 -4.15
CA ILE A 157 -4.48 1.12 -3.23
C ILE A 157 -4.06 1.56 -1.83
N PHE A 158 -5.04 1.67 -0.94
CA PHE A 158 -4.84 2.20 0.41
C PHE A 158 -5.32 1.17 1.43
N VAL A 159 -4.35 0.50 2.08
CA VAL A 159 -4.58 -0.42 3.19
C VAL A 159 -4.21 0.31 4.47
N ASP A 160 -5.20 0.57 5.32
CA ASP A 160 -5.00 1.29 6.56
C ASP A 160 -4.38 0.39 7.66
N ASP A 161 -4.29 0.92 8.88
CA ASP A 161 -3.63 0.31 10.03
C ASP A 161 -4.26 -1.02 10.48
N ASP A 162 -3.43 -1.89 11.07
CA ASP A 162 -3.80 -3.18 11.68
C ASP A 162 -4.58 -4.16 10.76
N CYS A 163 -4.39 -4.07 9.45
CA CYS A 163 -5.00 -5.03 8.52
C CYS A 163 -4.28 -6.38 8.51
N MET A 164 -5.01 -7.44 8.14
CA MET A 164 -4.44 -8.77 7.92
C MET A 164 -4.85 -9.30 6.55
N VAL A 165 -3.89 -9.41 5.64
CA VAL A 165 -4.12 -9.88 4.26
C VAL A 165 -3.47 -11.24 4.05
N ALA A 166 -4.30 -12.26 3.88
CA ALA A 166 -3.84 -13.63 3.73
C ALA A 166 -3.25 -13.92 2.34
N ALA A 167 -2.69 -15.12 2.18
CA ALA A 167 -1.91 -15.51 1.02
C ALA A 167 -2.68 -15.46 -0.30
N ASN A 168 -1.95 -15.20 -1.40
CA ASN A 168 -2.46 -15.16 -2.77
C ASN A 168 -3.57 -14.12 -3.00
N THR A 169 -3.59 -13.03 -2.23
CA THR A 169 -4.57 -11.95 -2.43
C THR A 169 -4.12 -11.02 -3.56
N TRP A 170 -5.06 -10.62 -4.41
CA TRP A 170 -4.84 -9.64 -5.47
C TRP A 170 -5.66 -8.39 -5.20
N ILE A 171 -5.04 -7.22 -5.36
CA ILE A 171 -5.67 -5.91 -5.19
C ILE A 171 -5.36 -5.06 -6.42
N ARG A 172 -6.38 -4.58 -7.13
CA ARG A 172 -6.21 -3.83 -8.38
C ARG A 172 -7.19 -2.67 -8.47
N CYS A 173 -6.72 -1.48 -8.87
CA CYS A 173 -7.57 -0.29 -9.05
C CYS A 173 -7.98 -0.02 -10.51
N SER A 174 -7.60 -0.90 -11.45
CA SER A 174 -7.94 -0.79 -12.88
C SER A 174 -8.01 -2.15 -13.58
N ASP A 175 -8.81 -2.19 -14.66
CA ASP A 175 -8.92 -3.32 -15.58
C ASP A 175 -7.84 -3.32 -16.67
N MET A 176 -6.98 -2.28 -16.73
CA MET A 176 -5.91 -2.05 -17.72
C MET A 176 -6.33 -1.76 -19.16
N HIS A 177 -7.52 -2.20 -19.56
CA HIS A 177 -8.03 -2.02 -20.90
C HIS A 177 -9.46 -1.49 -20.86
N ASP A 178 -9.76 -0.60 -21.80
CA ASP A 178 -11.06 0.03 -21.90
C ASP A 178 -12.15 -0.97 -22.30
N ILE A 179 -13.28 -0.85 -21.62
CA ILE A 179 -14.57 -1.39 -22.05
C ILE A 179 -15.39 -0.16 -22.43
N PHE A 180 -15.89 -0.13 -23.67
CA PHE A 180 -16.71 0.97 -24.16
C PHE A 180 -18.13 0.52 -24.47
N ASP A 181 -19.09 1.40 -24.22
CA ASP A 181 -20.49 1.20 -24.59
C ASP A 181 -20.66 1.34 -26.12
N LEU A 182 -21.47 0.48 -26.73
CA LEU A 182 -21.64 0.48 -28.19
C LEU A 182 -22.51 1.63 -28.70
N ASP A 183 -23.39 2.16 -27.86
CA ASP A 183 -24.32 3.22 -28.21
C ASP A 183 -23.68 4.60 -27.96
N SER A 184 -23.19 4.85 -26.74
CA SER A 184 -22.56 6.12 -26.38
C SER A 184 -21.12 6.26 -26.87
N ARG A 185 -20.44 5.15 -27.16
CA ARG A 185 -18.99 5.09 -27.46
C ARG A 185 -18.08 5.52 -26.31
N GLU A 186 -18.61 5.71 -25.11
CA GLU A 186 -17.85 6.12 -23.94
C GLU A 186 -17.21 4.92 -23.25
N VAL A 187 -16.06 5.15 -22.61
CA VAL A 187 -15.41 4.16 -21.72
C VAL A 187 -16.21 4.06 -20.42
N ILE A 188 -16.64 2.84 -20.06
CA ILE A 188 -17.55 2.58 -18.94
C ILE A 188 -16.90 1.89 -17.73
N ASN A 189 -15.61 1.54 -17.83
CA ASN A 189 -14.88 0.84 -16.77
C ASN A 189 -13.73 1.68 -16.18
N ASN A 190 -13.97 2.98 -16.01
CA ASN A 190 -13.02 3.91 -15.40
C ASN A 190 -12.41 3.34 -14.10
N ALA A 191 -11.10 3.52 -13.95
CA ALA A 191 -10.36 3.14 -12.77
C ALA A 191 -10.87 3.89 -11.52
N ALA A 192 -10.76 3.23 -10.37
CA ALA A 192 -11.15 3.81 -9.09
C ALA A 192 -10.26 3.27 -7.98
N ASP A 193 -9.96 4.13 -7.01
CA ASP A 193 -9.14 3.76 -5.85
C ASP A 193 -9.73 2.55 -5.12
N VAL A 194 -8.84 1.78 -4.50
CA VAL A 194 -9.23 0.72 -3.56
C VAL A 194 -8.93 1.19 -2.15
N LEU A 195 -9.97 1.25 -1.33
CA LEU A 195 -9.90 1.72 0.06
C LEU A 195 -10.19 0.55 0.99
N ILE A 196 -9.23 0.24 1.87
CA ILE A 196 -9.34 -0.79 2.91
C ILE A 196 -9.08 -0.11 4.24
N GLY A 197 -10.13 0.07 5.03
CA GLY A 197 -10.10 0.71 6.35
C GLY A 197 -9.35 -0.10 7.39
N SER A 198 -9.18 0.47 8.58
CA SER A 198 -8.35 -0.11 9.63
C SER A 198 -8.92 -1.44 10.14
N HIS A 199 -8.06 -2.33 10.61
CA HIS A 199 -8.46 -3.61 11.20
C HIS A 199 -9.34 -4.45 10.28
N VAL A 200 -9.02 -4.51 8.98
CA VAL A 200 -9.71 -5.40 8.02
C VAL A 200 -8.94 -6.71 7.87
N TRP A 201 -9.67 -7.83 7.89
CA TRP A 201 -9.11 -9.14 7.54
C TRP A 201 -9.56 -9.56 6.14
N ILE A 202 -8.61 -9.71 5.22
CA ILE A 202 -8.82 -10.27 3.89
C ILE A 202 -8.29 -11.70 3.87
N ALA A 203 -9.18 -12.68 3.73
CA ALA A 203 -8.82 -14.08 3.71
C ALA A 203 -8.27 -14.55 2.35
N GLN A 204 -7.68 -15.74 2.37
CA GLN A 204 -6.82 -16.25 1.31
C GLN A 204 -7.48 -16.22 -0.07
N GLN A 205 -6.68 -15.94 -1.11
CA GLN A 205 -7.10 -15.96 -2.52
C GLN A 205 -8.24 -15.00 -2.87
N SER A 206 -8.47 -13.95 -2.08
CA SER A 206 -9.46 -12.93 -2.42
C SER A 206 -8.95 -12.01 -3.53
N LEU A 207 -9.88 -11.51 -4.35
CA LEU A 207 -9.64 -10.53 -5.40
C LEU A 207 -10.41 -9.25 -5.07
N ILE A 208 -9.68 -8.17 -4.84
CA ILE A 208 -10.22 -6.84 -4.52
C ILE A 208 -10.03 -5.95 -5.75
N LEU A 209 -11.14 -5.50 -6.35
CA LEU A 209 -11.12 -4.73 -7.59
C LEU A 209 -11.40 -3.24 -7.35
N LYS A 210 -11.21 -2.47 -8.43
CA LYS A 210 -11.42 -1.02 -8.49
C LYS A 210 -12.73 -0.60 -7.85
N GLY A 211 -12.69 0.48 -7.08
CA GLY A 211 -13.86 1.03 -6.39
C GLY A 211 -14.30 0.24 -5.15
N ALA A 212 -13.59 -0.84 -4.77
CA ALA A 212 -13.83 -1.50 -3.50
C ALA A 212 -13.54 -0.55 -2.33
N ASN A 213 -14.50 -0.47 -1.40
CA ASN A 213 -14.42 0.33 -0.18
C ASN A 213 -14.77 -0.57 1.01
N ILE A 214 -13.75 -1.25 1.56
CA ILE A 214 -13.93 -2.19 2.66
C ILE A 214 -13.73 -1.43 3.95
N LYS A 215 -14.82 -1.16 4.66
CA LYS A 215 -14.80 -0.36 5.89
C LYS A 215 -14.20 -1.11 7.07
N SER A 216 -13.74 -0.35 8.06
CA SER A 216 -12.96 -0.84 9.20
C SER A 216 -13.62 -1.99 9.97
N GLY A 217 -12.79 -2.88 10.51
CA GLY A 217 -13.23 -4.04 11.29
C GLY A 217 -13.82 -5.20 10.48
N SER A 218 -13.95 -5.06 9.16
CA SER A 218 -14.62 -6.05 8.31
C SER A 218 -13.75 -7.26 8.01
N ILE A 219 -14.42 -8.36 7.64
CA ILE A 219 -13.81 -9.62 7.23
C ILE A 219 -14.27 -9.97 5.82
N ILE A 220 -13.32 -10.22 4.92
CA ILE A 220 -13.55 -10.76 3.59
C ILE A 220 -13.19 -12.24 3.60
N GLY A 221 -14.17 -13.10 3.34
CA GLY A 221 -14.02 -14.55 3.28
C GLY A 221 -13.08 -15.00 2.16
N ALA A 222 -12.54 -16.20 2.27
CA ALA A 222 -11.57 -16.71 1.31
C ALA A 222 -12.19 -16.80 -0.11
N ARG A 223 -11.37 -16.54 -1.13
CA ARG A 223 -11.76 -16.61 -2.56
C ARG A 223 -12.92 -15.67 -2.93
N SER A 224 -13.08 -14.57 -2.20
CA SER A 224 -14.12 -13.58 -2.50
C SER A 224 -13.69 -12.61 -3.58
N LEU A 225 -14.65 -12.12 -4.36
CA LEU A 225 -14.48 -11.04 -5.33
C LEU A 225 -15.17 -9.78 -4.81
N VAL A 226 -14.42 -8.76 -4.43
CA VAL A 226 -14.98 -7.49 -3.92
C VAL A 226 -14.93 -6.42 -5.01
N THR A 227 -16.09 -5.87 -5.35
CA THR A 227 -16.27 -4.85 -6.41
C THR A 227 -16.98 -3.59 -5.92
N GLY A 228 -17.14 -3.41 -4.61
CA GLY A 228 -17.90 -2.29 -4.05
C GLY A 228 -17.72 -2.18 -2.55
N GLU A 229 -18.69 -1.54 -1.89
CA GLU A 229 -18.63 -1.27 -0.46
C GLU A 229 -18.93 -2.50 0.40
N ILE A 230 -18.12 -2.71 1.43
CA ILE A 230 -18.40 -3.63 2.55
C ILE A 230 -18.49 -2.77 3.83
N PRO A 231 -19.66 -2.69 4.49
CA PRO A 231 -19.86 -1.88 5.69
C PRO A 231 -19.00 -2.35 6.86
N CYS A 232 -18.75 -1.45 7.83
CA CYS A 232 -17.94 -1.76 9.01
C CYS A 232 -18.42 -3.01 9.75
N PHE A 233 -17.48 -3.70 10.40
CA PHE A 233 -17.78 -4.85 11.28
C PHE A 233 -18.68 -5.90 10.62
N SER A 234 -18.47 -6.12 9.32
CA SER A 234 -19.23 -7.06 8.51
C SER A 234 -18.35 -8.20 8.01
N LEU A 235 -18.93 -9.41 7.96
CA LEU A 235 -18.37 -10.55 7.26
C LEU A 235 -19.03 -10.65 5.89
N ALA A 236 -18.23 -10.55 4.84
CA ALA A 236 -18.67 -10.72 3.46
C ALA A 236 -17.94 -11.86 2.75
N THR A 237 -18.63 -12.60 1.90
CA THR A 237 -18.05 -13.70 1.12
C THR A 237 -18.73 -13.86 -0.25
N GLY A 238 -18.07 -14.55 -1.18
CA GLY A 238 -18.62 -14.92 -2.49
C GLY A 238 -18.10 -14.07 -3.65
N SER A 239 -18.66 -14.29 -4.84
CA SER A 239 -18.30 -13.59 -6.07
C SER A 239 -19.55 -13.20 -6.88
N PRO A 240 -19.98 -11.92 -6.87
CA PRO A 240 -19.44 -10.83 -6.04
C PRO A 240 -19.69 -11.07 -4.55
N ALA A 241 -18.82 -10.53 -3.70
CA ALA A 241 -18.90 -10.67 -2.25
C ALA A 241 -20.17 -9.98 -1.71
N LYS A 242 -20.89 -10.67 -0.83
CA LYS A 242 -22.07 -10.16 -0.14
C LYS A 242 -21.91 -10.31 1.36
N VAL A 243 -22.43 -9.34 2.10
CA VAL A 243 -22.47 -9.40 3.57
C VAL A 243 -23.36 -10.57 3.98
N ILE A 244 -22.80 -11.48 4.76
CA ILE A 244 -23.52 -12.64 5.34
C ILE A 244 -23.72 -12.49 6.85
N LYS A 245 -22.97 -11.60 7.49
CA LYS A 245 -23.13 -11.28 8.91
C LYS A 245 -22.63 -9.88 9.21
N GLN A 246 -23.32 -9.20 10.12
CA GLN A 246 -22.93 -7.90 10.66
C GLN A 246 -22.68 -8.00 12.16
N ASN A 247 -22.11 -6.94 12.74
CA ASN A 247 -21.74 -6.87 14.14
C ASN A 247 -20.76 -8.01 14.52
N VAL A 248 -19.72 -8.15 13.71
CA VAL A 248 -18.65 -9.13 13.90
C VAL A 248 -17.31 -8.41 13.82
N SER A 249 -16.33 -8.98 14.52
CA SER A 249 -14.94 -8.57 14.42
C SER A 249 -14.05 -9.80 14.48
N TRP A 250 -12.74 -9.59 14.37
CA TRP A 250 -11.74 -10.62 14.34
C TRP A 250 -10.55 -10.24 15.22
N HIS A 251 -9.76 -11.25 15.59
CA HIS A 251 -8.51 -11.09 16.33
C HIS A 251 -7.44 -12.00 15.74
N ARG A 252 -6.16 -11.64 15.90
CA ARG A 252 -5.02 -12.35 15.28
C ARG A 252 -4.71 -13.68 15.96
N THR A 253 -5.00 -13.80 17.26
CA THR A 253 -4.68 -14.99 18.04
C THR A 253 -5.92 -15.78 18.42
N LYS A 254 -5.71 -17.01 18.90
CA LYS A 254 -6.78 -17.90 19.37
C LYS A 254 -6.93 -17.86 20.89
N GLU A 255 -6.03 -17.19 21.59
CA GLU A 255 -6.00 -17.13 23.05
C GLU A 255 -7.15 -16.26 23.58
N GLU A 256 -7.89 -16.79 24.56
CA GLU A 256 -9.09 -16.12 25.08
C GLU A 256 -8.73 -14.82 25.83
N SER A 257 -7.64 -14.82 26.59
CA SER A 257 -7.19 -13.63 27.34
C SER A 257 -6.90 -12.45 26.42
N GLU A 258 -6.25 -12.68 25.28
CA GLU A 258 -5.94 -11.64 24.30
C GLU A 258 -7.19 -11.16 23.54
N ARG A 259 -8.20 -12.02 23.38
CA ARG A 259 -9.50 -11.62 22.82
C ARG A 259 -10.21 -10.63 23.72
N GLN A 260 -10.12 -10.76 25.04
CA GLN A 260 -10.73 -9.80 25.97
C GLN A 260 -10.08 -8.42 25.88
N ASP A 261 -8.75 -8.38 25.78
CA ASP A 261 -8.01 -7.14 25.55
C ASP A 261 -8.42 -6.48 24.22
N GLU A 262 -8.59 -7.30 23.18
CA GLU A 262 -9.04 -6.82 21.87
C GLU A 262 -10.48 -6.30 21.91
N LEU A 263 -11.40 -6.99 22.60
CA LEU A 263 -12.75 -6.49 22.80
C LEU A 263 -12.75 -5.14 23.54
N ALA A 264 -11.89 -4.99 24.55
CA ALA A 264 -11.73 -3.71 25.25
C ALA A 264 -11.16 -2.61 24.34
N ARG A 265 -10.24 -2.94 23.43
CA ARG A 265 -9.72 -2.03 22.39
C ARG A 265 -10.81 -1.63 21.40
N LEU A 266 -11.52 -2.60 20.84
CA LEU A 266 -12.59 -2.38 19.85
C LEU A 266 -13.74 -1.59 20.45
N ASN A 267 -14.11 -1.81 21.72
CA ASN A 267 -15.14 -1.01 22.41
C ASN A 267 -14.78 0.48 22.52
N LYS A 268 -13.50 0.84 22.46
CA LYS A 268 -13.05 2.24 22.39
C LYS A 268 -13.06 2.80 20.97
N LEU A 269 -13.02 1.93 19.95
CA LEU A 269 -12.97 2.29 18.52
C LEU A 269 -14.35 2.29 17.86
N LEU A 270 -15.25 1.39 18.28
CA LEU A 270 -16.65 1.30 17.81
C LEU A 270 -17.44 2.62 17.91
N PRO A 271 -17.21 3.52 18.90
CA PRO A 271 -17.86 4.82 18.97
C PRO A 271 -17.27 5.86 18.00
N ILE A 272 -16.10 5.61 17.41
CA ILE A 272 -15.40 6.52 16.51
C ILE A 272 -15.74 6.10 15.09
N GLN A 273 -16.50 6.96 14.40
CA GLN A 273 -17.16 6.68 13.15
C GLN A 273 -16.25 6.08 12.07
N CYS A 274 -16.84 5.11 11.36
CA CYS A 274 -16.39 4.54 10.10
C CYS A 274 -16.08 5.62 9.06
N PHE A 275 -14.79 5.93 8.86
CA PHE A 275 -14.34 6.68 7.70
C PHE A 275 -13.76 5.73 6.65
#